data_AF-A0A958GS13-F1
#
_entry.id   AF-A0A958GS13-F1
#
_cell.length_a   1.000
_cell.length_b   1.000
_cell.length_c   1.000
_cell.angle_alpha   90.00
_cell.angle_beta   90.00
_cell.angle_gamma   90.00
#
_symmetry.space_group_name_H-M   'P 1'
#
loop_
_entity.id
_entity.type
_entity.pdbx_description
1 polymer ?
#
loop_
_entity_poly.entity_id
_entity_poly.type
_entity_poly.pdbx_seq_one_letter_code
_entity_poly.pdbx_strand_id
1 'polypeptide(L)'
;MGSPYSNEELAGIYELGRMYFELGYFAPAERIFNGLVVVDEGRTPARLGLGLLKLERGLYQEAGTHFRSVLESKSYEVQAKLGLCAAFVAAGDLVRAKSILDELAKTLERNPGTEPEVRRLFQAYVARCRAEVAQPS
;
A
#
# COMPACT_ATOMS: atom_id res chain seq x y z
N MET A 1 -2.23 26.43 4.43
CA MET A 1 -3.40 26.78 3.60
C MET A 1 -4.08 25.47 3.28
N GLY A 2 -5.32 25.28 3.75
CA GLY A 2 -6.09 24.08 3.43
C GLY A 2 -6.37 24.01 1.93
N SER A 3 -6.55 22.80 1.40
CA SER A 3 -6.74 22.63 -0.03
C SER A 3 -8.06 23.24 -0.52
N PRO A 4 -8.05 23.86 -1.72
CA PRO A 4 -9.24 24.49 -2.30
C PRO A 4 -10.26 23.47 -2.86
N TYR A 5 -9.94 22.17 -2.81
CA TYR A 5 -10.75 21.10 -3.37
C TYR A 5 -11.63 20.43 -2.31
N SER A 6 -12.87 20.14 -2.70
CA SER A 6 -13.79 19.31 -1.92
C SER A 6 -13.28 17.87 -1.83
N ASN A 7 -13.79 17.12 -0.86
CA ASN A 7 -13.41 15.71 -0.69
C ASN A 7 -13.84 14.85 -1.88
N GLU A 8 -14.97 15.18 -2.51
CA GLU A 8 -15.48 14.47 -3.69
C GLU A 8 -14.59 14.71 -4.92
N GLU A 9 -14.14 15.95 -5.13
CA GLU A 9 -13.19 16.27 -6.19
C GLU A 9 -11.85 15.54 -5.99
N LEU A 10 -11.31 15.53 -4.77
CA LEU A 10 -10.07 14.80 -4.46
C LEU A 10 -10.24 13.29 -4.67
N ALA A 11 -11.38 12.72 -4.27
CA ALA A 11 -11.69 11.32 -4.52
C ALA A 11 -11.78 11.02 -6.02
N GLY A 12 -12.47 11.84 -6.81
CA GLY A 12 -12.56 11.67 -8.26
C GLY A 12 -11.19 11.76 -8.96
N ILE A 13 -10.33 12.69 -8.53
CA ILE A 13 -8.95 12.79 -9.02
C ILE A 13 -8.15 11.54 -8.64
N TYR A 14 -8.32 11.02 -7.42
CA TYR A 14 -7.67 9.77 -7.00
C TYR A 14 -8.11 8.58 -7.84
N GLU A 15 -9.41 8.44 -8.09
CA GLU A 15 -9.96 7.36 -8.92
C GLU A 15 -9.37 7.40 -10.33
N LEU A 16 -9.21 8.59 -10.92
CA LEU A 16 -8.53 8.74 -12.21
C LEU A 16 -7.07 8.28 -12.15
N GLY A 17 -6.34 8.64 -11.10
CA GLY A 17 -4.97 8.16 -10.86
C GLY A 17 -4.90 6.64 -10.73
N ARG A 18 -5.85 6.03 -10.02
CA ARG A 18 -5.96 4.57 -9.89
C ARG A 18 -6.23 3.89 -11.23
N MET A 19 -7.15 4.42 -12.04
CA MET A 19 -7.43 3.91 -13.38
C MET A 19 -6.19 3.98 -14.29
N TYR A 20 -5.45 5.09 -14.28
CA TYR A 20 -4.20 5.16 -15.04
C TYR A 20 -3.18 4.11 -14.57
N PHE A 21 -3.07 3.86 -13.27
CA PHE A 21 -2.19 2.83 -12.72
C PHE A 21 -2.61 1.43 -13.20
N GLU A 22 -3.89 1.08 -13.07
CA GLU A 22 -4.44 -0.23 -13.48
C GLU A 22 -4.28 -0.48 -14.98
N LEU A 23 -4.33 0.58 -15.80
CA LEU A 23 -4.07 0.53 -17.25
C LEU A 23 -2.58 0.47 -17.62
N GLY A 24 -1.66 0.50 -16.64
CA GLY A 24 -0.22 0.52 -16.87
C GLY A 24 0.34 1.89 -17.29
N TYR A 25 -0.49 2.93 -17.31
CA TYR A 25 -0.07 4.31 -17.59
C TYR A 25 0.55 4.95 -16.35
N PHE A 26 1.73 4.46 -15.97
CA PHE A 26 2.39 4.82 -14.72
C PHE A 26 2.81 6.29 -14.62
N ALA A 27 3.22 6.93 -15.72
CA ALA A 27 3.63 8.34 -15.69
C ALA A 27 2.42 9.29 -15.42
N PRO A 28 1.27 9.15 -16.11
CA PRO A 28 0.05 9.85 -15.73
C PRO A 28 -0.40 9.60 -14.29
N ALA A 29 -0.40 8.33 -13.84
CA ALA A 29 -0.78 7.98 -12.48
C ALA A 29 0.11 8.67 -11.43
N GLU A 30 1.42 8.64 -11.64
CA GLU A 30 2.39 9.27 -10.73
C GLU A 30 2.19 10.79 -10.64
N ARG A 31 1.90 11.46 -11.76
CA ARG A 31 1.60 12.91 -11.77
C ARG A 31 0.36 13.23 -10.94
N ILE A 32 -0.69 12.42 -11.07
CA ILE A 32 -1.92 12.61 -10.31
C ILE A 32 -1.68 12.39 -8.82
N PHE A 33 -1.05 11.28 -8.43
CA PHE A 33 -0.82 11.01 -7.02
C PHE A 33 0.14 12.01 -6.37
N ASN A 34 1.18 12.47 -7.07
CA ASN A 34 2.04 13.55 -6.57
C ASN A 34 1.27 14.86 -6.37
N GLY A 35 0.40 15.22 -7.32
CA GLY A 35 -0.47 16.39 -7.19
C GLY A 35 -1.39 16.28 -5.98
N LEU A 36 -2.02 15.11 -5.79
CA LEU A 36 -2.86 14.85 -4.63
C LEU A 36 -2.09 14.98 -3.33
N VAL A 37 -0.92 14.36 -3.17
CA VAL A 37 -0.15 14.43 -1.92
C VAL A 37 0.21 15.86 -1.47
N VAL A 38 0.28 16.80 -2.41
CA VAL A 38 0.56 18.23 -2.11
C VAL A 38 -0.67 18.94 -1.54
N VAL A 39 -1.87 18.61 -2.03
CA VAL A 39 -3.13 19.30 -1.66
C VAL A 39 -3.98 18.49 -0.69
N ASP A 40 -3.74 17.20 -0.61
CA ASP A 40 -4.52 16.25 0.17
C ASP A 40 -3.78 15.90 1.46
N GLU A 41 -4.29 16.43 2.57
CA GLU A 41 -3.84 16.17 3.94
C GLU A 41 -4.23 14.75 4.43
N GLY A 42 -4.16 13.74 3.55
CA GLY A 42 -4.41 12.33 3.88
C GLY A 42 -5.87 11.88 3.78
N ARG A 43 -6.73 12.60 3.03
CA ARG A 43 -8.14 12.21 2.80
C ARG A 43 -8.28 11.14 1.72
N THR A 44 -7.30 10.99 0.84
CA THR A 44 -7.26 9.98 -0.22
C THR A 44 -6.09 9.01 -0.04
N PRO A 45 -6.13 7.83 -0.69
CA PRO A 45 -5.04 6.86 -0.66
C PRO A 45 -3.86 7.22 -1.59
N ALA A 46 -3.68 8.48 -2.00
CA ALA A 46 -2.67 8.86 -3.01
C ALA A 46 -1.24 8.42 -2.66
N ARG A 47 -0.85 8.47 -1.37
CA ARG A 47 0.46 7.98 -0.92
C ARG A 47 0.61 6.46 -1.08
N LEU A 48 -0.48 5.68 -0.93
CA LEU A 48 -0.46 4.25 -1.28
C LEU A 48 -0.23 4.06 -2.77
N GLY A 49 -0.89 4.86 -3.61
CA GLY A 49 -0.69 4.84 -5.07
C GLY A 49 0.77 5.07 -5.48
N LEU A 50 1.45 6.04 -4.85
CA LEU A 50 2.89 6.24 -5.06
C LEU A 50 3.72 5.04 -4.60
N GLY A 51 3.39 4.45 -3.46
CA GLY A 51 4.05 3.22 -2.99
C GLY A 51 3.92 2.06 -3.98
N LEU A 52 2.72 1.86 -4.54
CA LEU A 52 2.47 0.84 -5.56
C LEU A 52 3.25 1.12 -6.86
N LEU A 53 3.30 2.37 -7.33
CA LEU A 53 4.13 2.73 -8.49
C LEU A 53 5.62 2.42 -8.29
N LYS A 54 6.14 2.68 -7.10
CA LYS A 54 7.53 2.33 -6.76
C LYS A 54 7.73 0.83 -6.72
N LEU A 55 6.75 0.09 -6.21
CA LEU A 55 6.76 -1.38 -6.19
C LEU A 55 6.83 -1.95 -7.61
N GLU A 56 5.97 -1.48 -8.52
CA GLU A 56 5.95 -1.90 -9.94
C GLU A 56 7.28 -1.60 -10.66
N ARG A 57 7.99 -0.56 -10.24
CA ARG A 57 9.30 -0.19 -10.79
C ARG A 57 10.47 -0.94 -10.15
N GLY A 58 10.22 -1.86 -9.22
CA GLY A 58 11.27 -2.57 -8.48
C GLY A 58 11.96 -1.74 -7.40
N LEU A 59 11.47 -0.53 -7.10
CA LEU A 59 12.05 0.40 -6.14
C LEU A 59 11.52 0.12 -4.73
N TYR A 60 11.80 -1.08 -4.21
CA TYR A 60 11.16 -1.61 -2.99
C TYR A 60 11.40 -0.76 -1.73
N GLN A 61 12.57 -0.16 -1.58
CA GLN A 61 12.87 0.71 -0.43
C GLN A 61 12.07 2.02 -0.47
N GLU A 62 11.93 2.63 -1.65
CA GLU A 62 11.11 3.82 -1.86
C GLU A 62 9.62 3.49 -1.63
N ALA A 63 9.15 2.35 -2.17
CA ALA A 63 7.80 1.86 -1.93
C ALA A 63 7.50 1.75 -0.42
N GLY A 64 8.41 1.13 0.33
CA GLY A 64 8.28 1.01 1.78
C GLY A 64 8.23 2.35 2.51
N THR A 65 8.92 3.38 1.99
CA THR A 65 8.88 4.73 2.58
C THR A 65 7.50 5.36 2.40
N HIS A 66 6.92 5.26 1.20
CA HIS A 66 5.56 5.72 0.96
C HIS A 66 4.54 4.99 1.83
N PHE A 67 4.61 3.66 1.92
CA PHE A 67 3.68 2.90 2.76
C PHE A 67 3.80 3.22 4.26
N ARG A 68 5.02 3.39 4.79
CA ARG A 68 5.22 3.81 6.19
C ARG A 68 4.58 5.16 6.50
N SER A 69 4.67 6.11 5.57
CA SER A 69 4.05 7.44 5.76
C SER A 69 2.52 7.41 5.85
N VAL A 70 1.87 6.34 5.36
CA VAL A 70 0.41 6.16 5.49
C VAL A 70 0.05 5.64 6.88
N LEU A 71 0.92 4.86 7.52
CA LEU A 71 0.68 4.34 8.86
C LEU A 71 0.59 5.46 9.92
N GLU A 72 1.17 6.63 9.65
CA GLU A 72 1.12 7.80 10.55
C GLU A 72 -0.31 8.35 10.72
N SER A 73 -1.17 8.25 9.70
CA SER A 73 -2.54 8.80 9.74
C SER A 73 -3.58 7.80 10.23
N LYS A 74 -3.22 6.52 10.42
CA LYS A 74 -4.10 5.36 10.70
C LYS A 74 -5.17 5.06 9.63
N SER A 75 -5.54 6.03 8.82
CA SER A 75 -6.30 5.82 7.60
C SER A 75 -5.53 4.87 6.68
N TYR A 76 -6.22 3.85 6.17
CA TYR A 76 -5.64 2.83 5.28
C TYR A 76 -4.49 2.00 5.88
N GLU A 77 -4.45 1.82 7.22
CA GLU A 77 -3.42 1.03 7.91
C GLU A 77 -3.24 -0.37 7.33
N VAL A 78 -4.36 -1.05 7.04
CA VAL A 78 -4.37 -2.42 6.51
C VAL A 78 -3.73 -2.47 5.12
N GLN A 79 -4.11 -1.56 4.23
CA GLN A 79 -3.58 -1.46 2.88
C GLN A 79 -2.09 -1.09 2.88
N ALA A 80 -1.67 -0.19 3.77
CA ALA A 80 -0.27 0.19 3.95
C ALA A 80 0.59 -0.99 4.43
N LYS A 81 0.11 -1.78 5.41
CA LYS A 81 0.78 -2.99 5.88
C LYS A 81 0.87 -4.06 4.79
N LEU A 82 -0.19 -4.25 4.00
CA LEU A 82 -0.14 -5.14 2.83
C LEU A 82 0.91 -4.68 1.80
N GLY A 83 0.97 -3.37 1.51
CA GLY A 83 1.98 -2.79 0.63
C GLY A 83 3.41 -2.99 1.15
N LEU A 84 3.64 -2.81 2.45
CA LEU A 84 4.94 -3.10 3.08
C LEU A 84 5.32 -4.57 2.97
N CYS A 85 4.37 -5.47 3.23
CA CYS A 85 4.60 -6.90 3.06
C CYS A 85 4.99 -7.22 1.61
N ALA A 86 4.24 -6.70 0.64
CA ALA A 86 4.54 -6.85 -0.78
C ALA A 86 5.95 -6.37 -1.13
N ALA A 87 6.34 -5.18 -0.64
CA ALA A 87 7.65 -4.60 -0.90
C ALA A 87 8.79 -5.43 -0.29
N PHE A 88 8.62 -5.93 0.94
CA PHE A 88 9.63 -6.77 1.58
C PHE A 88 9.74 -8.14 0.93
N VAL A 89 8.63 -8.77 0.57
CA VAL A 89 8.62 -10.03 -0.19
C VAL A 89 9.29 -9.87 -1.54
N ALA A 90 8.97 -8.80 -2.28
CA ALA A 90 9.60 -8.53 -3.58
C ALA A 90 11.10 -8.23 -3.46
N ALA A 91 11.53 -7.62 -2.35
CA ALA A 91 12.95 -7.41 -2.03
C ALA A 91 13.68 -8.66 -1.51
N GLY A 92 12.98 -9.78 -1.31
CA GLY A 92 13.53 -10.99 -0.68
C GLY A 92 13.77 -10.88 0.83
N ASP A 93 13.30 -9.80 1.47
CA ASP A 93 13.45 -9.59 2.90
C ASP A 93 12.31 -10.23 3.68
N LEU A 94 12.35 -11.56 3.75
CA LEU A 94 11.31 -12.35 4.41
C LEU A 94 11.24 -12.10 5.92
N VAL A 95 12.34 -11.67 6.55
CA VAL A 95 12.37 -11.35 7.98
C VAL A 95 11.48 -10.15 8.26
N ARG A 96 11.65 -9.05 7.52
CA ARG A 96 10.79 -7.87 7.66
C ARG A 96 9.37 -8.15 7.19
N ALA A 97 9.19 -8.93 6.12
CA ALA A 97 7.86 -9.33 5.66
C ALA A 97 7.06 -10.07 6.75
N LYS A 98 7.69 -11.03 7.43
CA LYS A 98 7.07 -11.79 8.53
C LYS A 98 6.68 -10.89 9.71
N SER A 99 7.56 -9.96 10.10
CA SER A 99 7.25 -8.98 11.15
C SER A 99 5.99 -8.17 10.83
N ILE A 100 5.87 -7.68 9.59
CA ILE A 100 4.69 -6.92 9.15
C ILE A 100 3.44 -7.81 9.11
N LEU A 101 3.55 -9.07 8.71
CA LEU A 101 2.42 -10.01 8.73
C LEU A 101 1.91 -10.27 10.15
N ASP A 102 2.81 -10.41 11.13
CA ASP A 102 2.42 -10.58 12.53
C ASP A 102 1.69 -9.35 13.08
N GLU A 103 2.11 -8.15 12.68
CA GLU A 103 1.40 -6.91 13.01
C GLU A 103 0.05 -6.79 12.30
N LEU A 104 -0.01 -7.19 11.03
CA LEU A 104 -1.24 -7.16 10.24
C LEU A 104 -2.27 -8.15 10.79
N ALA A 105 -1.86 -9.33 11.25
CA ALA A 105 -2.73 -10.30 11.90
C ALA A 105 -3.47 -9.66 13.10
N LYS A 106 -2.74 -8.96 13.98
CA LYS A 106 -3.31 -8.25 15.12
C LYS A 106 -4.29 -7.15 14.70
N THR A 107 -3.98 -6.42 13.63
CA THR A 107 -4.89 -5.40 13.07
C THR A 107 -6.18 -6.03 12.54
N LEU A 108 -6.09 -7.17 11.84
CA LEU A 108 -7.24 -7.88 11.25
C LEU A 108 -8.12 -8.59 12.30
N GLU A 109 -7.55 -9.00 13.43
CA GLU A 109 -8.29 -9.53 14.58
C GLU A 109 -9.14 -8.45 15.26
N ARG A 110 -8.57 -7.24 15.40
CA ARG A 110 -9.27 -6.08 15.96
C ARG A 110 -10.34 -5.52 15.03
N ASN A 111 -10.22 -5.77 13.73
CA ASN A 111 -11.18 -5.34 12.72
C ASN A 111 -11.81 -6.55 11.99
N PRO A 112 -12.74 -7.28 12.63
CA PRO A 112 -13.37 -8.46 12.04
C PRO A 112 -14.10 -8.15 10.72
N GLY A 113 -14.60 -6.91 10.55
CA GLY A 113 -15.29 -6.45 9.34
C GLY A 113 -14.41 -6.13 8.13
N THR A 114 -13.09 -6.40 8.21
CA THR A 114 -12.19 -6.24 7.06
C THR A 114 -12.62 -7.14 5.89
N GLU A 115 -12.53 -6.61 4.67
CA GLU A 115 -12.93 -7.26 3.42
C GLU A 115 -12.34 -8.70 3.29
N PRO A 116 -13.14 -9.69 2.84
CA PRO A 116 -12.68 -11.06 2.64
C PRO A 116 -11.45 -11.17 1.74
N GLU A 117 -11.35 -10.32 0.73
CA GLU A 117 -10.25 -10.25 -0.25
C GLU A 117 -8.92 -9.92 0.45
N VAL A 118 -8.94 -8.96 1.36
CA VAL A 118 -7.78 -8.60 2.19
C VAL A 118 -7.32 -9.78 3.04
N ARG A 119 -8.25 -10.52 3.63
CA ARG A 119 -7.91 -11.71 4.44
C ARG A 119 -7.29 -12.82 3.59
N ARG A 120 -7.82 -13.05 2.38
CA ARG A 120 -7.24 -14.02 1.43
C ARG A 120 -5.84 -13.60 1.02
N LEU A 121 -5.61 -12.33 0.72
CA LEU A 121 -4.29 -11.81 0.36
C LEU A 121 -3.29 -11.96 1.51
N PHE A 122 -3.71 -11.64 2.74
CA PHE A 122 -2.90 -11.89 3.94
C PHE A 122 -2.49 -13.37 4.07
N GLN A 123 -3.45 -14.29 3.91
CA GLN A 123 -3.16 -15.74 3.96
C GLN A 123 -2.19 -16.18 2.87
N ALA A 124 -2.30 -15.63 1.66
CA ALA A 124 -1.37 -15.90 0.56
C ALA A 124 0.06 -15.46 0.91
N TYR A 125 0.24 -14.27 1.48
CA TYR A 125 1.55 -13.80 1.93
C TYR A 125 2.14 -14.65 3.06
N VAL A 126 1.32 -15.08 4.03
CA VAL A 126 1.74 -15.99 5.10
C VAL A 126 2.21 -17.33 4.53
N ALA A 127 1.45 -17.91 3.60
CA ALA A 127 1.80 -19.17 2.96
C ALA A 127 3.14 -19.05 2.19
N ARG A 128 3.31 -17.97 1.43
CA ARG A 128 4.55 -17.70 0.70
C ARG A 128 5.77 -17.59 1.62
N CYS A 129 5.67 -16.78 2.68
CA CYS A 129 6.78 -16.64 3.64
C CYS A 129 7.12 -17.96 4.35
N ARG A 130 6.11 -18.81 4.63
CA ARG A 130 6.35 -20.13 5.23
C ARG A 130 7.03 -21.09 4.26
N ALA A 131 6.61 -21.11 2.99
CA ALA A 131 7.19 -21.99 1.98
C ALA A 131 8.67 -21.67 1.72
N GLU A 132 9.02 -20.39 1.61
CA GLU A 132 10.40 -19.97 1.35
C GLU A 132 11.32 -20.18 2.57
N VAL A 133 10.80 -20.15 3.81
CA VAL A 133 11.56 -20.51 5.02
C VAL A 133 11.77 -22.03 5.15
N ALA A 134 10.84 -22.85 4.63
CA ALA A 134 10.92 -24.31 4.70
C ALA A 134 11.84 -24.93 3.63
N GLN A 135 12.30 -24.15 2.66
CA GLN A 135 13.30 -24.55 1.66
C GLN A 135 14.60 -23.76 1.88
N PRO A 136 15.41 -24.10 2.90
CA PRO A 136 16.77 -23.58 2.95
C PRO A 136 17.53 -24.10 1.73
N SER A 137 18.04 -23.17 0.92
CA SER A 137 18.98 -23.42 -0.17
C SER A 137 20.21 -24.18 0.29
#